data_AF-A0A3Q3DIX2-F1
#
_entry.id   AF-A0A3Q3DIX2-F1
#
_cell.length_a   1.000
_cell.length_b   1.000
_cell.length_c   1.000
_cell.angle_alpha   90.00
_cell.angle_beta   90.00
_cell.angle_gamma   90.00
#
_symmetry.space_group_name_H-M   'P 1'
#
loop_
_entity.id
_entity.type
_entity.pdbx_description
1 polymer ?
#
loop_
_entity_poly.entity_id
_entity_poly.type
_entity_poly.pdbx_seq_one_letter_code
_entity_poly.pdbx_strand_id
1 'polypeptide(L)'
;MTLPVYIAEVSPPHMRGQLVTVITVLITAGQFIACVVDGAFSYMKRDGWRYMLGLSVLPSILQFVGFLFLPESPRWLLQKGRQEEARQVLSRIRGCQDVDEEFDYIRTSIEEEEKELRGGGIIFLRILGHGPTRRALIVGCGLQMFQQLTGINTVMYYSATILQMSGVRDERRAIWLSAVTSGTNFVCTSLSIWLVDRVGRRKLTLASLTGTALSLSVLSVGFLLAARYSPPVTLHPLDSHNSSCTKYGYCGDCMLNPACGFCYHENSSGVFDSTCLPVNPKTTEHSAWGGCANQTETLEGPFWAYNFCPTTYSWIVLTGLLLYLTSFAPGMGPMPWTINSEIYPLWARSTGNACSAGVNWIFNVVLSLTFLHIAELITYQGIFFVYMGFTVLGLLFAFGCLPETQGLQLEDIENLFTGPFCSCGTSSHLTNQNIQYIRVKGNNYLPSDNDTSDID
;
A
#
# COMPACT_ATOMS: atom_id res chain seq x y z
N MET A 1 -1.20 8.33 13.16
CA MET A 1 -1.78 6.97 13.17
C MET A 1 -1.57 6.36 14.55
N THR A 2 -2.64 6.09 15.29
CA THR A 2 -2.57 5.58 16.67
C THR A 2 -2.42 4.06 16.74
N LEU A 3 -3.02 3.32 15.79
CA LEU A 3 -3.03 1.85 15.82
C LEU A 3 -1.63 1.20 15.73
N PRO A 4 -0.75 1.55 14.75
CA PRO A 4 0.58 0.94 14.68
C PRO A 4 1.45 1.27 15.91
N VAL A 5 1.27 2.47 16.48
CA VAL A 5 1.98 2.89 17.70
C VAL A 5 1.51 2.07 18.89
N TYR A 6 0.20 1.92 19.08
CA TYR A 6 -0.38 1.10 20.14
C TYR A 6 0.11 -0.35 20.03
N ILE A 7 0.05 -0.95 18.85
CA ILE A 7 0.54 -2.32 18.64
C ILE A 7 2.04 -2.40 18.93
N ALA A 8 2.85 -1.45 18.47
CA ALA A 8 4.30 -1.48 18.71
C ALA A 8 4.67 -1.38 20.19
N GLU A 9 3.89 -0.66 21.00
CA GLU A 9 4.09 -0.50 22.44
C GLU A 9 3.60 -1.70 23.27
N VAL A 10 2.52 -2.35 22.83
CA VAL A 10 1.94 -3.50 23.53
C VAL A 10 2.61 -4.82 23.12
N SER A 11 3.15 -4.89 21.89
CA SER A 11 3.74 -6.11 21.34
C SER A 11 5.12 -6.41 21.92
N PRO A 12 5.41 -7.69 22.22
CA PRO A 12 6.76 -8.08 22.60
C PRO A 12 7.74 -7.90 21.42
N PRO A 13 9.03 -7.57 21.68
CA PRO A 13 9.99 -7.22 20.63
C PRO A 13 10.13 -8.27 19.52
N HIS A 14 10.10 -9.56 19.88
CA HIS A 14 10.32 -10.67 18.95
C HIS A 14 9.16 -10.95 17.97
N MET A 15 7.94 -10.46 18.26
CA MET A 15 6.75 -10.63 17.38
C MET A 15 6.22 -9.30 16.85
N ARG A 16 6.84 -8.17 17.20
CA ARG A 16 6.35 -6.83 16.84
C ARG A 16 6.13 -6.68 15.34
N GLY A 17 7.09 -7.11 14.52
CA GLY A 17 6.98 -7.03 13.06
C GLY A 17 5.78 -7.82 12.51
N GLN A 18 5.50 -9.01 13.05
CA GLN A 18 4.35 -9.83 12.66
C GLN A 18 3.04 -9.16 13.04
N LEU A 19 2.92 -8.67 14.28
CA LEU A 19 1.70 -8.03 14.78
C LEU A 19 1.38 -6.72 14.06
N VAL A 20 2.40 -5.94 13.68
CA VAL A 20 2.21 -4.76 12.82
C VAL A 20 1.74 -5.18 11.42
N THR A 21 2.29 -6.27 10.87
CA THR A 21 1.90 -6.80 9.55
C THR A 21 0.47 -7.33 9.52
N VAL A 22 -0.04 -7.83 10.65
CA VAL A 22 -1.47 -8.23 10.80
C VAL A 22 -2.41 -7.06 10.50
N ILE A 23 -2.06 -5.81 10.84
CA ILE A 23 -2.87 -4.63 10.46
C ILE A 23 -3.03 -4.58 8.95
N THR A 24 -1.94 -4.74 8.20
CA THR A 24 -1.98 -4.68 6.73
C THR A 24 -2.83 -5.80 6.16
N VAL A 25 -2.77 -7.01 6.73
CA VAL A 25 -3.64 -8.13 6.35
C VAL A 25 -5.11 -7.83 6.62
N LEU A 26 -5.45 -7.19 7.74
CA LEU A 26 -6.83 -6.80 8.04
C LEU A 26 -7.35 -5.72 7.10
N ILE A 27 -6.49 -4.79 6.65
CA ILE A 27 -6.84 -3.79 5.64
C ILE A 27 -7.19 -4.48 4.31
N THR A 28 -6.36 -5.42 3.85
CA THR A 28 -6.61 -6.12 2.58
C THR A 28 -7.79 -7.09 2.67
N ALA A 29 -8.02 -7.69 3.85
CA ALA A 29 -9.23 -8.46 4.13
C ALA A 29 -10.49 -7.60 4.02
N GLY A 30 -10.47 -6.39 4.62
CA GLY A 30 -11.55 -5.43 4.52
C GLY A 30 -11.86 -5.02 3.08
N GLN A 31 -10.82 -4.76 2.28
CA GLN A 31 -10.96 -4.48 0.84
C GLN A 31 -11.59 -5.65 0.08
N PHE A 32 -11.16 -6.89 0.35
CA PHE A 32 -11.74 -8.07 -0.29
C PHE A 32 -13.21 -8.27 0.08
N ILE A 33 -13.55 -8.16 1.36
CA ILE A 33 -14.93 -8.27 1.84
C ILE A 33 -15.81 -7.18 1.19
N ALA A 34 -15.31 -5.94 1.11
CA ALA A 34 -16.03 -4.86 0.44
C ALA A 34 -16.32 -5.19 -1.03
N CYS A 35 -15.32 -5.65 -1.80
CA CYS A 35 -15.55 -6.02 -3.20
C CYS A 35 -16.54 -7.18 -3.37
N VAL A 36 -16.57 -8.15 -2.45
CA VAL A 36 -17.55 -9.25 -2.47
C VAL A 36 -18.96 -8.74 -2.18
N VAL A 37 -19.09 -7.84 -1.20
CA VAL A 37 -20.36 -7.16 -0.90
C VAL A 37 -20.83 -6.35 -2.12
N ASP A 38 -19.95 -5.58 -2.76
CA ASP A 38 -20.24 -4.84 -3.97
C ASP A 38 -20.70 -5.76 -5.11
N GLY A 39 -20.01 -6.88 -5.31
CA GLY A 39 -20.41 -7.91 -6.28
C GLY A 39 -21.80 -8.49 -5.98
N ALA A 40 -22.08 -8.84 -4.74
CA ALA A 40 -23.37 -9.41 -4.32
C ALA A 40 -24.54 -8.43 -4.47
N PHE A 41 -24.34 -7.15 -4.14
CA PHE A 41 -25.39 -6.14 -4.24
C PHE A 41 -25.45 -5.45 -5.60
N SER A 42 -24.50 -5.69 -6.50
CA SER A 42 -24.50 -5.15 -7.88
C SER A 42 -25.71 -5.60 -8.71
N TYR A 43 -26.35 -6.72 -8.33
CA TYR A 43 -27.57 -7.21 -8.98
C TYR A 43 -28.82 -6.37 -8.64
N MET A 44 -28.77 -5.55 -7.58
CA MET A 44 -29.90 -4.73 -7.12
C MET A 44 -29.83 -3.30 -7.68
N LYS A 45 -30.58 -3.01 -8.75
CA LYS A 45 -30.52 -1.71 -9.47
C LYS A 45 -30.92 -0.46 -8.66
N ARG A 46 -31.83 -0.56 -7.67
CA ARG A 46 -32.37 0.63 -6.96
C ARG A 46 -31.70 0.92 -5.60
N ASP A 47 -31.54 -0.10 -4.75
CA ASP A 47 -31.09 0.09 -3.37
C ASP A 47 -29.72 -0.54 -3.05
N GLY A 48 -29.07 -1.22 -4.02
CA GLY A 48 -27.82 -1.94 -3.79
C GLY A 48 -26.72 -1.08 -3.17
N TRP A 49 -26.53 0.14 -3.67
CA TRP A 49 -25.51 1.08 -3.18
C TRP A 49 -25.65 1.43 -1.69
N ARG A 50 -26.87 1.42 -1.15
CA ARG A 50 -27.11 1.69 0.28
C ARG A 50 -26.54 0.58 1.15
N TYR A 51 -26.67 -0.67 0.72
CA TYR A 51 -26.13 -1.83 1.42
C TYR A 51 -24.61 -1.93 1.26
N MET A 52 -24.08 -1.62 0.07
CA MET A 52 -22.65 -1.55 -0.20
C MET A 52 -21.93 -0.64 0.79
N LEU A 53 -22.45 0.57 1.00
CA LEU A 53 -21.87 1.53 1.95
C LEU A 53 -22.30 1.24 3.40
N GLY A 54 -23.56 0.88 3.62
CA GLY A 54 -24.16 0.77 4.95
C GLY A 54 -23.61 -0.38 5.79
N LEU A 55 -23.19 -1.49 5.17
CA LEU A 55 -22.63 -2.64 5.90
C LEU A 55 -21.29 -2.33 6.57
N SER A 56 -20.60 -1.27 6.17
CA SER A 56 -19.37 -0.79 6.83
C SER A 56 -19.60 -0.36 8.30
N VAL A 57 -20.84 -0.08 8.69
CA VAL A 57 -21.20 0.24 10.08
C VAL A 57 -20.95 -0.94 11.03
N LEU A 58 -21.08 -2.19 10.55
CA LEU A 58 -20.89 -3.39 11.38
C LEU A 58 -19.48 -3.49 11.97
N PRO A 59 -18.39 -3.45 11.18
CA PRO A 59 -17.04 -3.47 11.75
C PRO A 59 -16.75 -2.23 12.61
N SER A 60 -17.34 -1.06 12.31
CA SER A 60 -17.17 0.14 13.15
C SER A 60 -17.80 -0.02 14.54
N ILE A 61 -19.00 -0.59 14.64
CA ILE A 61 -19.64 -0.88 15.93
C ILE A 61 -18.83 -1.92 16.70
N LEU A 62 -18.39 -2.99 16.02
CA LEU A 62 -17.56 -4.03 16.64
C LEU A 62 -16.25 -3.44 17.19
N GLN A 63 -15.60 -2.56 16.42
CA GLN A 63 -14.39 -1.87 16.84
C GLN A 63 -14.65 -0.92 18.04
N PHE A 64 -15.76 -0.17 18.02
CA PHE A 64 -16.13 0.71 19.13
C PHE A 64 -16.34 -0.07 20.42
N VAL A 65 -17.09 -1.17 20.36
CA VAL A 65 -17.30 -2.06 21.52
C VAL A 65 -15.97 -2.67 21.97
N GLY A 66 -15.11 -3.10 21.04
CA GLY A 66 -13.78 -3.62 21.36
C GLY A 66 -12.89 -2.63 22.09
N PHE A 67 -12.94 -1.35 21.75
CA PHE A 67 -12.17 -0.31 22.44
C PHE A 67 -12.54 -0.13 23.91
N LEU A 68 -13.79 -0.42 24.30
CA LEU A 68 -14.21 -0.34 25.71
C LEU A 68 -13.49 -1.37 26.62
N PHE A 69 -12.94 -2.43 26.03
CA PHE A 69 -12.24 -3.51 26.75
C PHE A 69 -10.72 -3.46 26.56
N LEU A 70 -10.22 -2.56 25.72
CA LEU A 70 -8.81 -2.47 25.39
C LEU A 70 -8.05 -1.76 26.52
N PRO A 71 -6.98 -2.36 27.10
CA PRO A 71 -6.20 -1.67 28.10
C PRO A 71 -5.37 -0.54 27.47
N GLU A 72 -5.08 0.49 28.26
CA GLU A 72 -4.14 1.54 27.86
C GLU A 72 -2.72 0.98 27.72
N SER A 73 -1.90 1.64 26.88
CA SER A 73 -0.50 1.23 26.69
C SER A 73 0.30 1.34 28.00
N PRO A 74 1.08 0.31 28.41
CA PRO A 74 1.94 0.38 29.58
C PRO A 74 2.90 1.58 29.56
N ARG A 75 3.43 1.91 28.37
CA ARG A 75 4.32 3.04 28.17
C ARG A 75 3.61 4.37 28.44
N TRP A 76 2.38 4.53 27.97
CA TRP A 76 1.58 5.72 28.23
C TRP A 76 1.22 5.86 29.71
N LEU A 77 0.87 4.76 30.39
CA LEU A 77 0.59 4.76 31.82
C LEU A 77 1.82 5.19 32.64
N LEU A 78 3.02 4.74 32.26
CA LEU A 78 4.28 5.19 32.85
C LEU A 78 4.55 6.69 32.63
N GLN A 79 4.32 7.21 31.42
CA GLN A 79 4.42 8.65 31.13
C GLN A 79 3.45 9.51 31.94
N LYS A 80 2.31 8.93 32.38
CA LYS A 80 1.35 9.60 33.27
C LYS A 80 1.64 9.39 34.76
N GLY A 81 2.73 8.71 35.10
CA GLY A 81 3.10 8.42 36.49
C GLY A 81 2.28 7.30 37.15
N ARG A 82 1.44 6.58 36.40
CA ARG A 82 0.58 5.48 36.92
C ARG A 82 1.32 4.15 36.90
N GLN A 83 2.34 4.03 37.76
CA GLN A 83 3.29 2.91 37.71
C GLN A 83 2.69 1.55 38.06
N GLU A 84 1.89 1.47 39.12
CA GLU A 84 1.26 0.22 39.55
C GLU A 84 0.32 -0.35 38.48
N GLU A 85 -0.47 0.52 37.84
CA GLU A 85 -1.36 0.12 36.76
C GLU A 85 -0.58 -0.32 35.52
N ALA A 86 0.49 0.40 35.17
CA ALA A 86 1.35 0.00 34.05
C ALA A 86 1.94 -1.41 34.27
N ARG A 87 2.37 -1.72 35.49
CA ARG A 87 2.90 -3.05 35.86
C ARG A 87 1.83 -4.14 35.79
N GLN A 88 0.62 -3.86 36.27
CA GLN A 88 -0.51 -4.79 36.18
C GLN A 88 -0.93 -5.06 34.74
N VAL A 89 -0.99 -4.03 33.90
CA VAL A 89 -1.34 -4.18 32.49
C VAL A 89 -0.25 -4.94 31.74
N LEU A 90 1.02 -4.61 31.97
CA LEU A 90 2.16 -5.29 31.35
C LEU A 90 2.19 -6.79 31.74
N SER A 91 2.02 -7.11 33.02
CA SER A 91 1.97 -8.51 33.47
C SER A 91 0.79 -9.27 32.88
N ARG A 92 -0.38 -8.63 32.74
CA ARG A 92 -1.56 -9.23 32.10
C ARG A 92 -1.32 -9.52 30.61
N ILE A 93 -0.67 -8.61 29.89
CA ILE A 93 -0.36 -8.78 28.46
C ILE A 93 0.69 -9.87 28.25
N ARG A 94 1.69 -9.97 29.15
CA ARG A 94 2.79 -10.95 29.09
C ARG A 94 2.43 -12.32 29.69
N GLY A 95 1.20 -12.52 30.16
CA GLY A 95 0.74 -13.80 30.70
C GLY A 95 1.34 -14.14 32.08
N CYS A 96 1.51 -13.13 32.94
CA CYS A 96 2.04 -13.27 34.31
C CYS A 96 3.48 -13.80 34.40
N GLN A 97 4.30 -13.55 33.37
CA GLN A 97 5.76 -13.73 33.44
C GLN A 97 6.40 -12.59 34.26
N ASP A 98 7.66 -12.78 34.67
CA ASP A 98 8.44 -11.71 35.28
C ASP A 98 8.64 -10.58 34.26
N VAL A 99 8.09 -9.40 34.58
CA VAL A 99 8.07 -8.22 33.71
C VAL A 99 8.96 -7.10 34.26
N ASP A 100 9.69 -7.36 35.34
CA ASP A 100 10.40 -6.31 36.07
C ASP A 100 11.54 -5.72 35.24
N GLU A 101 12.30 -6.57 34.54
CA GLU A 101 13.36 -6.12 33.62
C GLU A 101 12.78 -5.26 32.47
N GLU A 102 11.66 -5.69 31.85
CA GLU A 102 11.01 -4.94 30.76
C GLU A 102 10.42 -3.62 31.28
N PHE A 103 9.82 -3.63 32.47
CA PHE A 103 9.23 -2.47 33.11
C PHE A 103 10.28 -1.41 33.44
N ASP A 104 11.38 -1.80 34.08
CA ASP A 104 12.47 -0.89 34.43
C ASP A 104 13.18 -0.35 33.20
N TYR A 105 13.32 -1.17 32.16
CA TYR A 105 13.80 -0.74 30.87
C TYR A 105 12.91 0.34 30.24
N ILE A 106 11.59 0.11 30.15
CA ILE A 106 10.65 1.10 29.58
C ILE A 106 10.68 2.40 30.40
N ARG A 107 10.71 2.30 31.73
CA ARG A 107 10.80 3.44 32.64
C ARG A 107 12.05 4.28 32.37
N THR A 108 13.22 3.65 32.33
CA THR A 108 14.50 4.32 32.06
C THR A 108 14.46 5.04 30.72
N SER A 109 13.90 4.39 29.69
CA SER A 109 13.77 4.99 28.35
C SER A 109 12.88 6.24 28.32
N ILE A 110 11.82 6.29 29.13
CA ILE A 110 10.94 7.46 29.25
C ILE A 110 11.65 8.59 30.01
N GLU A 111 12.38 8.26 31.07
CA GLU A 111 13.14 9.27 31.84
C GLU A 111 14.24 9.92 30.99
N GLU A 112 14.88 9.16 30.12
CA GLU A 112 15.82 9.68 29.12
C GLU A 112 15.11 10.60 28.11
N GLU A 113 13.97 10.17 27.55
CA GLU A 113 13.17 11.01 26.65
C GLU A 113 12.72 12.32 27.30
N GLU A 114 12.26 12.29 28.55
CA GLU A 114 11.85 13.48 29.29
C GLU A 114 13.00 14.44 29.56
N LYS A 115 14.18 13.91 29.90
CA LYS A 115 15.41 14.72 30.06
C LYS A 115 15.78 15.40 28.75
N GLU A 116 15.63 14.71 27.62
CA GLU A 116 15.89 15.29 26.31
C GLU A 116 14.83 16.31 25.87
N LEU A 117 13.55 16.07 26.14
CA LEU A 117 12.43 16.96 25.81
C LEU A 117 12.48 18.30 26.58
N ARG A 118 13.04 18.29 27.80
CA ARG A 118 13.33 19.52 28.56
C ARG A 118 14.29 20.48 27.85
N GLY A 119 14.99 20.03 26.80
CA GLY A 119 15.88 20.84 25.96
C GLY A 119 15.19 21.86 25.03
N GLY A 120 13.85 21.88 24.95
CA GLY A 120 13.11 23.04 24.43
C GLY A 120 13.14 23.29 22.91
N GLY A 121 13.04 22.25 22.08
CA GLY A 121 12.96 22.38 20.61
C GLY A 121 11.81 21.61 19.99
N ILE A 122 11.33 22.05 18.81
CA ILE A 122 10.40 21.26 18.00
C ILE A 122 11.14 19.99 17.56
N ILE A 123 10.63 18.81 17.95
CA ILE A 123 11.24 17.49 17.66
C ILE A 123 11.55 17.35 16.16
N PHE A 124 10.67 17.85 15.30
CA PHE A 124 10.87 17.85 13.85
C PHE A 124 12.16 18.58 13.41
N LEU A 125 12.44 19.77 13.95
CA LEU A 125 13.68 20.49 13.63
C LEU A 125 14.92 19.76 14.16
N ARG A 126 14.79 19.10 15.33
CA ARG A 126 15.86 18.27 15.88
C ARG A 126 16.16 17.06 14.99
N ILE A 127 15.12 16.40 14.47
CA ILE A 127 15.25 15.28 13.51
C ILE A 127 16.03 15.73 12.26
N LEU A 128 15.75 16.92 11.74
CA LEU A 128 16.45 17.48 10.56
C LEU A 128 17.89 17.92 10.87
N GLY A 129 18.16 18.36 12.10
CA GLY A 129 19.49 18.77 12.55
C GLY A 129 20.43 17.60 12.82
N HIS A 130 19.90 16.47 13.31
CA HIS A 130 20.70 15.30 13.66
C HIS A 130 20.85 14.34 12.47
N GLY A 131 22.10 14.06 12.08
CA GLY A 131 22.45 13.34 10.84
C GLY A 131 21.80 11.96 10.70
N PRO A 132 21.97 11.04 11.68
CA PRO A 132 21.35 9.72 11.67
C PRO A 132 19.82 9.75 11.53
N THR A 133 19.12 10.56 12.32
CA THR A 133 17.66 10.66 12.26
C THR A 133 17.15 11.30 10.99
N ARG A 134 17.89 12.26 10.42
CA ARG A 134 17.56 12.82 9.11
C ARG A 134 17.63 11.75 8.01
N ARG A 135 18.66 10.89 8.07
CA ARG A 135 18.82 9.78 7.11
C ARG A 135 17.69 8.75 7.27
N ALA A 136 17.33 8.39 8.51
CA ALA A 136 16.18 7.54 8.79
C ALA A 136 14.87 8.15 8.24
N LEU A 137 14.66 9.46 8.42
CA LEU A 137 13.49 10.16 7.90
C LEU A 137 13.43 10.14 6.37
N ILE A 138 14.57 10.33 5.68
CA ILE A 138 14.64 10.24 4.21
C ILE A 138 14.27 8.82 3.75
N VAL A 139 14.78 7.78 4.40
CA VAL A 139 14.43 6.39 4.09
C VAL A 139 12.95 6.14 4.35
N GLY A 140 12.45 6.51 5.51
CA GLY A 140 11.05 6.30 5.91
C GLY A 140 10.05 7.00 4.99
N CYS A 141 10.26 8.29 4.71
CA CYS A 141 9.44 9.05 3.77
C CYS A 141 9.60 8.57 2.33
N GLY A 142 10.83 8.21 1.91
CA GLY A 142 11.11 7.69 0.57
C GLY A 142 10.38 6.38 0.30
N LEU A 143 10.39 5.44 1.24
CA LEU A 143 9.64 4.18 1.13
C LEU A 143 8.14 4.42 0.99
N GLN A 144 7.57 5.33 1.78
CA GLN A 144 6.15 5.67 1.72
C GLN A 144 5.76 6.36 0.41
N MET A 145 6.62 7.25 -0.10
CA MET A 145 6.46 7.88 -1.40
C MET A 145 6.48 6.82 -2.52
N PHE A 146 7.51 5.97 -2.57
CA PHE A 146 7.62 4.95 -3.61
C PHE A 146 6.54 3.89 -3.53
N GLN A 147 6.03 3.57 -2.33
CA GLN A 147 4.88 2.70 -2.16
C GLN A 147 3.69 3.23 -2.98
N GLN A 148 3.39 4.52 -2.86
CA GLN A 148 2.30 5.14 -3.61
C GLN A 148 2.63 5.30 -5.08
N LEU A 149 3.86 5.71 -5.43
CA LEU A 149 4.26 5.92 -6.82
C LEU A 149 4.23 4.65 -7.68
N THR A 150 4.28 3.46 -7.08
CA THR A 150 4.03 2.19 -7.79
C THR A 150 2.57 2.02 -8.25
N GLY A 151 1.66 2.89 -7.79
CA GLY A 151 0.27 2.95 -8.22
C GLY A 151 -0.69 2.01 -7.48
N ILE A 152 -0.32 1.40 -6.35
CA ILE A 152 -1.15 0.34 -5.74
C ILE A 152 -2.57 0.81 -5.42
N ASN A 153 -2.74 1.96 -4.77
CA ASN A 153 -4.06 2.45 -4.38
C ASN A 153 -4.89 2.82 -5.61
N THR A 154 -4.27 3.43 -6.62
CA THR A 154 -4.91 3.68 -7.91
C THR A 154 -5.39 2.39 -8.57
N VAL A 155 -4.53 1.37 -8.63
CA VAL A 155 -4.86 0.06 -9.19
C VAL A 155 -6.01 -0.59 -8.42
N MET A 156 -6.04 -0.45 -7.09
CA MET A 156 -7.12 -0.99 -6.26
C MET A 156 -8.45 -0.23 -6.48
N TYR A 157 -8.44 1.11 -6.42
CA TYR A 157 -9.64 1.94 -6.58
C TYR A 157 -10.25 1.82 -7.97
N TYR A 158 -9.41 1.81 -9.00
CA TYR A 158 -9.83 1.73 -10.39
C TYR A 158 -9.71 0.31 -10.95
N SER A 159 -9.60 -0.74 -10.12
CA SER A 159 -9.40 -2.13 -10.59
C SER A 159 -10.48 -2.57 -11.59
N ALA A 160 -11.76 -2.37 -11.26
CA ALA A 160 -12.87 -2.65 -12.15
C ALA A 160 -12.80 -1.82 -13.44
N THR A 161 -12.48 -0.53 -13.32
CA THR A 161 -12.33 0.39 -14.47
C THR A 161 -11.16 -0.01 -15.38
N ILE A 162 -10.01 -0.39 -14.82
CA ILE A 162 -8.84 -0.88 -15.58
C ILE A 162 -9.20 -2.16 -16.34
N LEU A 163 -9.98 -3.05 -15.72
CA LEU A 163 -10.48 -4.25 -16.39
C LEU A 163 -11.47 -3.91 -17.51
N GLN A 164 -12.35 -2.93 -17.32
CA GLN A 164 -13.22 -2.43 -18.39
C GLN A 164 -12.43 -1.79 -19.53
N MET A 165 -11.43 -0.94 -19.22
CA MET A 165 -10.50 -0.36 -20.20
C MET A 165 -9.78 -1.43 -21.02
N SER A 166 -9.57 -2.62 -20.44
CA SER A 166 -8.97 -3.76 -21.14
C SER A 166 -9.92 -4.49 -22.10
N GLY A 167 -11.20 -4.10 -22.18
CA GLY A 167 -12.20 -4.70 -23.06
C GLY A 167 -13.20 -5.64 -22.39
N VAL A 168 -13.22 -5.71 -21.04
CA VAL A 168 -14.22 -6.51 -20.31
C VAL A 168 -15.59 -5.80 -20.36
N ARG A 169 -16.52 -6.41 -21.10
CA ARG A 169 -17.79 -5.80 -21.52
C ARG A 169 -18.82 -5.61 -20.42
N ASP A 170 -18.98 -6.64 -19.57
CA ASP A 170 -20.00 -6.62 -18.52
C ASP A 170 -19.44 -5.96 -17.28
N GLU A 171 -20.05 -4.86 -16.85
CA GLU A 171 -19.72 -4.19 -15.58
C GLU A 171 -19.75 -5.16 -14.40
N ARG A 172 -20.74 -6.06 -14.37
CA ARG A 172 -20.85 -7.11 -13.33
C ARG A 172 -19.65 -8.05 -13.34
N ARG A 173 -19.17 -8.47 -14.52
CA ARG A 173 -17.97 -9.31 -14.63
C ARG A 173 -16.74 -8.54 -14.17
N ALA A 174 -16.64 -7.25 -14.51
CA ALA A 174 -15.54 -6.40 -14.06
C ALA A 174 -15.52 -6.24 -12.52
N ILE A 175 -16.68 -6.09 -11.87
CA ILE A 175 -16.79 -6.04 -10.40
C ILE A 175 -16.35 -7.37 -9.78
N TRP A 176 -16.80 -8.52 -10.31
CA TRP A 176 -16.37 -9.83 -9.81
C TRP A 176 -14.89 -10.11 -10.06
N LEU A 177 -14.35 -9.71 -11.20
CA LEU A 177 -12.91 -9.79 -11.47
C LEU A 177 -12.11 -8.86 -10.53
N SER A 178 -12.64 -7.68 -10.19
CA SER A 178 -12.06 -6.82 -9.15
C SER A 178 -12.03 -7.53 -7.79
N ALA A 179 -13.09 -8.25 -7.41
CA ALA A 179 -13.08 -9.08 -6.19
C ALA A 179 -11.98 -10.16 -6.22
N VAL A 180 -11.71 -10.78 -7.37
CA VAL A 180 -10.57 -11.71 -7.54
C VAL A 180 -9.23 -11.01 -7.35
N THR A 181 -9.08 -9.79 -7.85
CA THR A 181 -7.85 -9.00 -7.65
C THR A 181 -7.64 -8.64 -6.18
N SER A 182 -8.67 -8.18 -5.48
CA SER A 182 -8.62 -7.90 -4.04
C SER A 182 -8.37 -9.16 -3.21
N GLY A 183 -8.93 -10.30 -3.60
CA GLY A 183 -8.68 -11.60 -2.96
C GLY A 183 -7.23 -12.05 -3.13
N THR A 184 -6.67 -11.89 -4.33
CA THR A 184 -5.24 -12.15 -4.59
C THR A 184 -4.36 -11.28 -3.69
N ASN A 185 -4.67 -9.97 -3.59
CA ASN A 185 -3.95 -9.06 -2.71
C ASN A 185 -4.02 -9.54 -1.25
N PHE A 186 -5.19 -9.89 -0.74
CA PHE A 186 -5.37 -10.42 0.62
C PHE A 186 -4.55 -11.69 0.89
N VAL A 187 -4.61 -12.68 0.00
CA VAL A 187 -3.86 -13.95 0.14
C VAL A 187 -2.36 -13.69 0.13
N CYS A 188 -1.87 -12.89 -0.83
CA CYS A 188 -0.44 -12.60 -0.94
C CYS A 188 0.07 -11.72 0.20
N THR A 189 -0.72 -10.77 0.72
CA THR A 189 -0.37 -10.03 1.93
C THR A 189 -0.35 -10.96 3.14
N SER A 190 -1.23 -11.95 3.23
CA SER A 190 -1.21 -12.92 4.34
C SER A 190 0.10 -13.72 4.37
N LEU A 191 0.66 -14.06 3.20
CA LEU A 191 1.99 -14.69 3.09
C LEU A 191 3.11 -13.80 3.64
N SER A 192 2.94 -12.48 3.68
CA SER A 192 3.95 -11.57 4.19
C SER A 192 4.28 -11.85 5.65
N ILE A 193 3.30 -12.16 6.51
CA ILE A 193 3.49 -12.40 7.95
C ILE A 193 4.60 -13.42 8.19
N TRP A 194 4.61 -14.51 7.40
CA TRP A 194 5.62 -15.54 7.48
C TRP A 194 6.95 -15.14 6.81
N LEU A 195 6.88 -14.41 5.69
CA LEU A 195 8.05 -13.99 4.92
C LEU A 195 8.90 -12.92 5.63
N VAL A 196 8.27 -12.01 6.38
CA VAL A 196 8.95 -10.87 7.04
C VAL A 196 10.12 -11.33 7.91
N ASP A 197 9.93 -12.40 8.67
CA ASP A 197 10.95 -12.90 9.60
C ASP A 197 11.85 -13.98 9.00
N ARG A 198 11.44 -14.63 7.90
CA ARG A 198 12.27 -15.63 7.21
C ARG A 198 13.28 -15.01 6.25
N VAL A 199 12.88 -13.97 5.52
CA VAL A 199 13.66 -13.42 4.40
C VAL A 199 14.41 -12.14 4.79
N GLY A 200 13.84 -11.36 5.72
CA GLY A 200 14.34 -10.03 6.07
C GLY A 200 13.65 -8.92 5.27
N ARG A 201 13.67 -7.70 5.83
CA ARG A 201 12.87 -6.57 5.35
C ARG A 201 13.44 -6.01 4.06
N ARG A 202 14.78 -5.88 3.98
CA ARG A 202 15.46 -5.33 2.81
C ARG A 202 15.28 -6.23 1.59
N LYS A 203 15.57 -7.53 1.74
CA LYS A 203 15.48 -8.51 0.63
C LYS A 203 14.04 -8.62 0.12
N LEU A 204 13.05 -8.64 1.01
CA LEU A 204 11.64 -8.73 0.64
C LEU A 204 11.16 -7.47 -0.11
N THR A 205 11.59 -6.28 0.32
CA THR A 205 11.29 -5.01 -0.37
C THR A 205 11.89 -4.98 -1.78
N LEU A 206 13.16 -5.38 -1.95
CA LEU A 206 13.84 -5.41 -3.25
C LEU A 206 13.24 -6.45 -4.21
N ALA A 207 12.93 -7.65 -3.70
CA ALA A 207 12.27 -8.69 -4.49
C ALA A 207 10.88 -8.24 -4.96
N SER A 208 10.12 -7.60 -4.07
CA SER A 208 8.79 -7.08 -4.37
C SER A 208 8.83 -5.97 -5.43
N LEU A 209 9.72 -4.98 -5.30
CA LEU A 209 9.88 -3.90 -6.30
C LEU A 209 10.33 -4.45 -7.66
N THR A 210 11.21 -5.45 -7.69
CA THR A 210 11.64 -6.10 -8.93
C THR A 210 10.48 -6.82 -9.61
N GLY A 211 9.73 -7.65 -8.87
CA GLY A 211 8.55 -8.35 -9.42
C GLY A 211 7.46 -7.37 -9.87
N THR A 212 7.27 -6.27 -9.13
CA THR A 212 6.31 -5.21 -9.46
C THR A 212 6.68 -4.52 -10.77
N ALA A 213 7.96 -4.16 -10.98
CA ALA A 213 8.43 -3.56 -12.23
C ALA A 213 8.22 -4.50 -13.43
N LEU A 214 8.53 -5.80 -13.27
CA LEU A 214 8.30 -6.80 -14.31
C LEU A 214 6.80 -6.98 -14.61
N SER A 215 5.95 -6.97 -13.58
CA SER A 215 4.52 -7.13 -13.76
C SER A 215 3.86 -5.91 -14.42
N LEU A 216 4.31 -4.70 -14.06
CA LEU A 216 3.87 -3.46 -14.70
C LEU A 216 4.27 -3.42 -16.18
N SER A 217 5.42 -3.99 -16.55
CA SER A 217 5.80 -4.09 -17.96
C SER A 217 4.87 -5.03 -18.74
N VAL A 218 4.51 -6.20 -18.17
CA VAL A 218 3.51 -7.10 -18.77
C VAL A 218 2.16 -6.41 -18.92
N LEU A 219 1.70 -5.70 -17.88
CA LEU A 219 0.45 -4.94 -17.90
C LEU A 219 0.46 -3.85 -19.01
N SER A 220 1.55 -3.09 -19.10
CA SER A 220 1.74 -2.03 -20.10
C SER A 220 1.77 -2.60 -21.52
N VAL A 221 2.46 -3.73 -21.72
CA VAL A 221 2.50 -4.44 -23.02
C VAL A 221 1.13 -4.98 -23.40
N GLY A 222 0.35 -5.48 -22.44
CA GLY A 222 -1.04 -5.90 -22.66
C GLY A 222 -1.92 -4.77 -23.21
N PHE A 223 -1.86 -3.59 -22.60
CA PHE A 223 -2.57 -2.41 -23.10
C PHE A 223 -2.03 -1.93 -24.46
N LEU A 224 -0.71 -2.00 -24.68
CA LEU A 224 -0.11 -1.63 -25.96
C LEU A 224 -0.59 -2.55 -27.09
N LEU A 225 -0.66 -3.86 -26.86
CA LEU A 225 -1.18 -4.83 -27.82
C LEU A 225 -2.67 -4.61 -28.08
N ALA A 226 -3.45 -4.36 -27.02
CA ALA A 226 -4.87 -4.02 -27.14
C ALA A 226 -5.11 -2.77 -28.00
N ALA A 227 -4.28 -1.73 -27.83
CA ALA A 227 -4.35 -0.51 -28.63
C ALA A 227 -3.90 -0.74 -30.09
N ARG A 228 -2.79 -1.47 -30.29
CA ARG A 228 -2.18 -1.68 -31.62
C ARG A 228 -3.03 -2.56 -32.53
N TYR A 229 -3.69 -3.55 -31.97
CA TYR A 229 -4.59 -4.47 -32.67
C TYR A 229 -6.07 -4.13 -32.42
N SER A 230 -6.37 -2.85 -32.21
CA SER A 230 -7.75 -2.40 -32.08
C SER A 230 -8.51 -2.58 -33.40
N PRO A 231 -9.82 -2.89 -33.36
CA PRO A 231 -10.59 -3.15 -34.57
C PRO A 231 -10.69 -1.88 -35.44
N PRO A 232 -10.65 -2.03 -36.78
CA PRO A 232 -10.87 -0.91 -37.69
C PRO A 232 -12.32 -0.45 -37.64
N VAL A 233 -12.54 0.81 -38.00
CA VAL A 233 -13.86 1.36 -38.33
C VAL A 233 -14.19 0.94 -39.77
N THR A 234 -15.24 0.15 -39.97
CA THR A 234 -15.61 -0.35 -41.31
C THR A 234 -16.62 0.55 -42.02
N LEU A 235 -17.46 1.25 -41.26
CA LEU A 235 -18.51 2.11 -41.78
C LEU A 235 -18.26 3.56 -41.36
N HIS A 236 -18.21 4.45 -42.36
CA HIS A 236 -18.11 5.90 -42.16
C HIS A 236 -19.42 6.54 -42.64
N PRO A 237 -20.39 6.77 -41.74
CA PRO A 237 -21.66 7.39 -42.12
C PRO A 237 -21.41 8.83 -42.63
N LEU A 238 -22.15 9.20 -43.67
CA LEU A 238 -22.16 10.57 -44.20
C LEU A 238 -22.74 11.50 -43.13
N ASP A 239 -21.87 12.31 -42.55
CA ASP A 239 -22.10 13.07 -41.34
C ASP A 239 -23.07 14.25 -41.59
N SER A 240 -24.28 14.22 -41.03
CA SER A 240 -25.19 15.38 -41.05
C SER A 240 -24.85 16.44 -39.99
N HIS A 241 -23.97 16.11 -39.05
CA HIS A 241 -23.68 16.92 -37.85
C HIS A 241 -22.21 17.39 -37.74
N ASN A 242 -21.39 17.18 -38.77
CA ASN A 242 -20.02 17.68 -38.87
C ASN A 242 -19.13 17.28 -37.67
N SER A 243 -19.27 16.03 -37.21
CA SER A 243 -18.53 15.52 -36.05
C SER A 243 -17.09 15.14 -36.43
N SER A 244 -16.14 15.32 -35.51
CA SER A 244 -14.76 14.85 -35.73
C SER A 244 -14.62 13.34 -35.59
N CYS A 245 -15.61 12.65 -35.00
CA CYS A 245 -15.58 11.22 -34.71
C CYS A 245 -15.54 10.35 -35.97
N THR A 246 -16.26 10.74 -37.04
CA THR A 246 -16.35 9.96 -38.29
C THR A 246 -15.04 9.88 -39.07
N LYS A 247 -14.03 10.69 -38.70
CA LYS A 247 -12.70 10.75 -39.34
C LYS A 247 -11.74 9.68 -38.86
N TYR A 248 -12.00 9.03 -37.71
CA TYR A 248 -11.10 8.04 -37.15
C TYR A 248 -11.25 6.69 -37.84
N GLY A 249 -10.13 6.06 -38.21
CA GLY A 249 -10.11 4.77 -38.92
C GLY A 249 -10.02 3.54 -38.01
N TYR A 250 -9.68 3.72 -36.73
CA TYR A 250 -9.53 2.64 -35.75
C TYR A 250 -10.24 2.99 -34.45
N CYS A 251 -10.69 1.96 -33.73
CA CYS A 251 -11.30 2.15 -32.41
C CYS A 251 -10.34 2.87 -31.44
N GLY A 252 -9.04 2.52 -31.45
CA GLY A 252 -8.06 3.15 -30.57
C GLY A 252 -8.01 4.67 -30.73
N ASP A 253 -7.96 5.17 -31.96
CA ASP A 253 -7.94 6.61 -32.24
C ASP A 253 -9.28 7.29 -31.90
N CYS A 254 -10.39 6.58 -32.13
CA CYS A 254 -11.74 7.03 -31.77
C CYS A 254 -11.87 7.25 -30.25
N MET A 255 -11.34 6.33 -29.43
CA MET A 255 -11.40 6.39 -27.96
C MET A 255 -10.51 7.48 -27.35
N LEU A 256 -9.54 8.04 -28.09
CA LEU A 256 -8.72 9.16 -27.58
C LEU A 256 -9.53 10.46 -27.44
N ASN A 257 -10.66 10.57 -28.14
CA ASN A 257 -11.54 11.71 -28.04
C ASN A 257 -12.69 11.42 -27.06
N PRO A 258 -12.79 12.11 -25.91
CA PRO A 258 -13.81 11.84 -24.89
C PRO A 258 -15.25 12.10 -25.38
N ALA A 259 -15.42 12.81 -26.49
CA ALA A 259 -16.71 13.07 -27.13
C ALA A 259 -17.14 11.94 -28.10
N CYS A 260 -16.31 10.95 -28.35
CA CYS A 260 -16.56 9.86 -29.30
C CYS A 260 -16.68 8.51 -28.60
N GLY A 261 -17.39 7.58 -29.24
CA GLY A 261 -17.58 6.20 -28.79
C GLY A 261 -17.67 5.25 -29.99
N PHE A 262 -17.60 3.95 -29.72
CA PHE A 262 -17.46 2.92 -30.75
C PHE A 262 -18.67 2.01 -30.74
N CYS A 263 -19.39 2.00 -31.86
CA CYS A 263 -20.58 1.18 -32.08
C CYS A 263 -20.22 0.03 -33.01
N TYR A 264 -20.51 -1.22 -32.67
CA TYR A 264 -20.07 -2.37 -33.46
C TYR A 264 -20.97 -3.61 -33.32
N HIS A 265 -20.94 -4.48 -34.33
CA HIS A 265 -21.45 -5.84 -34.21
C HIS A 265 -20.31 -6.82 -34.01
N GLU A 266 -20.60 -7.96 -33.38
CA GLU A 266 -19.61 -9.00 -33.15
C GLU A 266 -20.19 -10.38 -33.40
N ASN A 267 -19.40 -11.22 -34.08
CA ASN A 267 -19.69 -12.64 -34.27
C ASN A 267 -18.46 -13.46 -33.85
N SER A 268 -18.53 -14.79 -33.93
CA SER A 268 -17.45 -15.70 -33.55
C SER A 268 -16.11 -15.46 -34.28
N SER A 269 -16.13 -14.78 -35.44
CA SER A 269 -14.95 -14.43 -36.24
C SER A 269 -14.33 -13.07 -35.89
N GLY A 270 -14.96 -12.27 -35.03
CA GLY A 270 -14.49 -10.94 -34.63
C GLY A 270 -15.51 -9.82 -34.84
N VAL A 271 -15.04 -8.59 -34.69
CA VAL A 271 -15.83 -7.35 -34.81
C VAL A 271 -16.05 -7.00 -36.29
N PHE A 272 -17.29 -6.66 -36.64
CA PHE A 272 -17.69 -6.21 -37.97
C PHE A 272 -18.77 -5.12 -37.86
N ASP A 273 -19.11 -4.45 -38.96
CA ASP A 273 -20.07 -3.33 -39.00
C ASP A 273 -19.86 -2.32 -37.87
N SER A 274 -18.65 -1.79 -37.80
CA SER A 274 -18.20 -0.86 -36.77
C SER A 274 -18.23 0.60 -37.23
N THR A 275 -18.55 1.51 -36.32
CA THR A 275 -18.63 2.95 -36.56
C THR A 275 -18.17 3.74 -35.34
N CYS A 276 -17.40 4.81 -35.56
CA CYS A 276 -17.09 5.79 -34.52
C CYS A 276 -18.15 6.90 -34.53
N LEU A 277 -18.88 7.06 -33.43
CA LEU A 277 -20.02 7.98 -33.30
C LEU A 277 -19.85 8.92 -32.10
N PRO A 278 -20.40 10.14 -32.13
CA PRO A 278 -20.38 11.01 -30.96
C PRO A 278 -21.22 10.44 -29.82
N VAL A 279 -20.77 10.64 -28.59
CA VAL A 279 -21.43 10.20 -27.34
C VAL A 279 -22.62 11.12 -27.05
N ASN A 280 -23.69 10.57 -26.47
CA ASN A 280 -24.83 11.38 -26.07
C ASN A 280 -24.45 12.37 -24.95
N PRO A 281 -24.72 13.68 -25.10
CA PRO A 281 -24.32 14.70 -24.12
C PRO A 281 -24.99 14.55 -22.74
N LYS A 282 -26.06 13.75 -22.62
CA LYS A 282 -26.75 13.50 -21.34
C LYS A 282 -26.26 12.24 -20.62
N THR A 283 -25.77 11.24 -21.35
CA THR A 283 -25.44 9.91 -20.82
C THR A 283 -24.33 9.27 -21.66
N THR A 284 -23.30 8.72 -21.03
CA THR A 284 -22.18 8.03 -21.73
C THR A 284 -22.53 6.62 -22.22
N GLU A 285 -23.70 6.10 -21.85
CA GLU A 285 -24.13 4.73 -22.14
C GLU A 285 -24.58 4.50 -23.59
N HIS A 286 -24.83 5.57 -24.38
CA HIS A 286 -25.35 5.47 -25.75
C HIS A 286 -24.72 6.52 -26.66
N SER A 287 -24.78 6.27 -27.97
CA SER A 287 -24.40 7.28 -28.97
C SER A 287 -25.44 8.39 -29.06
N ALA A 288 -25.03 9.58 -29.51
CA ALA A 288 -25.93 10.70 -29.73
C ALA A 288 -26.95 10.43 -30.86
N TRP A 289 -26.56 9.61 -31.83
CA TRP A 289 -27.37 9.20 -32.98
C TRP A 289 -26.82 7.90 -33.59
N GLY A 290 -27.55 7.27 -34.51
CA GLY A 290 -27.15 6.04 -35.19
C GLY A 290 -27.60 4.75 -34.50
N GLY A 291 -26.99 3.62 -34.87
CA GLY A 291 -27.41 2.28 -34.43
C GLY A 291 -27.31 2.04 -32.92
N CYS A 292 -26.39 2.74 -32.24
CA CYS A 292 -26.21 2.66 -30.79
C CYS A 292 -26.92 3.78 -30.00
N ALA A 293 -27.89 4.48 -30.60
CA ALA A 293 -28.62 5.56 -29.94
C ALA A 293 -29.84 5.06 -29.14
N ASN A 294 -30.42 3.92 -29.52
CA ASN A 294 -31.57 3.31 -28.86
C ASN A 294 -31.15 2.03 -28.12
N GLN A 295 -31.55 1.88 -26.86
CA GLN A 295 -31.40 0.66 -26.04
C GLN A 295 -32.29 -0.49 -26.55
N THR A 296 -32.10 -0.96 -27.78
CA THR A 296 -32.65 -2.27 -28.13
C THR A 296 -31.69 -3.33 -27.60
N GLU A 297 -31.91 -3.80 -26.36
CA GLU A 297 -31.33 -5.01 -25.78
C GLU A 297 -31.82 -6.25 -26.56
N THR A 298 -31.47 -6.34 -27.84
CA THR A 298 -31.68 -7.54 -28.66
C THR A 298 -30.35 -8.28 -28.76
N LEU A 299 -30.39 -9.62 -28.70
CA LEU A 299 -29.22 -10.50 -28.87
C LEU A 299 -28.44 -10.26 -30.19
N GLU A 300 -29.05 -9.58 -31.17
CA GLU A 300 -28.50 -9.27 -32.49
C GLU A 300 -28.25 -7.75 -32.70
N GLY A 301 -28.41 -6.93 -31.65
CA GLY A 301 -28.24 -5.48 -31.73
C GLY A 301 -26.76 -5.03 -31.71
N PRO A 302 -26.46 -3.81 -32.17
CA PRO A 302 -25.11 -3.25 -32.07
C PRO A 302 -24.71 -2.97 -30.62
N PHE A 303 -23.45 -3.22 -30.29
CA PHE A 303 -22.86 -2.94 -28.98
C PHE A 303 -22.23 -1.56 -28.95
N TRP A 304 -22.42 -0.87 -27.82
CA TRP A 304 -21.78 0.40 -27.53
C TRP A 304 -20.58 0.22 -26.60
N ALA A 305 -19.42 0.73 -27.00
CA ALA A 305 -18.23 0.81 -26.19
C ALA A 305 -17.81 2.28 -25.99
N TYR A 306 -17.53 2.64 -24.74
CA TYR A 306 -17.09 3.96 -24.33
C TYR A 306 -15.82 3.82 -23.46
N ASN A 307 -14.74 4.51 -23.82
CA ASN A 307 -13.42 4.43 -23.17
C ASN A 307 -12.77 3.04 -23.17
N PHE A 308 -13.18 2.13 -24.05
CA PHE A 308 -12.50 0.86 -24.29
C PHE A 308 -12.73 0.37 -25.72
N CYS A 309 -11.84 -0.49 -26.20
CA CYS A 309 -12.02 -1.20 -27.47
C CYS A 309 -12.15 -2.70 -27.20
N PRO A 310 -13.04 -3.40 -27.93
CA PRO A 310 -13.09 -4.86 -27.85
C PRO A 310 -11.76 -5.44 -28.33
N THR A 311 -11.21 -6.37 -27.56
CA THR A 311 -9.88 -6.92 -27.81
C THR A 311 -9.79 -8.35 -27.31
N THR A 312 -8.99 -9.18 -27.97
CA THR A 312 -8.63 -10.53 -27.52
C THR A 312 -7.50 -10.53 -26.49
N TYR A 313 -6.87 -9.38 -26.23
CA TYR A 313 -5.68 -9.26 -25.38
C TYR A 313 -5.99 -8.93 -23.91
N SER A 314 -7.27 -8.84 -23.51
CA SER A 314 -7.70 -8.52 -22.13
C SER A 314 -7.11 -9.49 -21.09
N TRP A 315 -6.89 -10.76 -21.45
CA TRP A 315 -6.30 -11.75 -20.54
C TRP A 315 -4.86 -11.43 -20.15
N ILE A 316 -4.09 -10.76 -21.03
CA ILE A 316 -2.71 -10.32 -20.73
C ILE A 316 -2.75 -9.22 -19.68
N VAL A 317 -3.69 -8.29 -19.81
CA VAL A 317 -3.91 -7.21 -18.84
C VAL A 317 -4.31 -7.80 -17.48
N LEU A 318 -5.27 -8.73 -17.46
CA LEU A 318 -5.67 -9.43 -16.23
C LEU A 318 -4.49 -10.18 -15.59
N THR A 319 -3.70 -10.90 -16.39
CA THR A 319 -2.53 -11.63 -15.90
C THR A 319 -1.48 -10.69 -15.33
N GLY A 320 -1.18 -9.58 -16.03
CA GLY A 320 -0.27 -8.55 -15.56
C GLY A 320 -0.72 -7.92 -14.24
N LEU A 321 -2.02 -7.67 -14.10
CA LEU A 321 -2.63 -7.14 -12.87
C LEU A 321 -2.51 -8.11 -11.70
N LEU A 322 -2.76 -9.40 -11.92
CA LEU A 322 -2.59 -10.44 -10.89
C LEU A 322 -1.11 -10.60 -10.51
N LEU A 323 -0.20 -10.65 -11.48
CA LEU A 323 1.25 -10.70 -11.23
C LEU A 323 1.73 -9.48 -10.44
N TYR A 324 1.20 -8.29 -10.77
CA TYR A 324 1.49 -7.06 -10.05
C TYR A 324 1.10 -7.17 -8.57
N LEU A 325 -0.13 -7.62 -8.28
CA LEU A 325 -0.60 -7.77 -6.90
C LEU A 325 0.16 -8.85 -6.14
N THR A 326 0.43 -10.01 -6.77
CA THR A 326 1.22 -11.07 -6.14
C THR A 326 2.65 -10.64 -5.82
N SER A 327 3.23 -9.75 -6.63
CA SER A 327 4.59 -9.21 -6.41
C SER A 327 4.61 -8.09 -5.38
N PHE A 328 3.62 -7.21 -5.40
CA PHE A 328 3.54 -6.04 -4.52
C PHE A 328 3.14 -6.40 -3.08
N ALA A 329 2.09 -7.23 -2.95
CA ALA A 329 1.42 -7.51 -1.69
C ALA A 329 2.31 -8.06 -0.56
N PRO A 330 3.24 -9.02 -0.81
CA PRO A 330 4.03 -9.59 0.28
C PRO A 330 5.18 -8.70 0.76
N GLY A 331 5.64 -7.75 -0.06
CA GLY A 331 6.76 -6.87 0.27
C GLY A 331 6.36 -5.41 0.39
N MET A 332 6.24 -4.70 -0.73
CA MET A 332 5.99 -3.26 -0.73
C MET A 332 4.64 -2.86 -0.08
N GLY A 333 3.71 -3.82 0.10
CA GLY A 333 2.52 -3.64 0.93
C GLY A 333 2.83 -3.34 2.41
N PRO A 334 3.32 -4.32 3.19
CA PRO A 334 3.58 -4.13 4.63
C PRO A 334 4.92 -3.45 4.96
N MET A 335 5.96 -3.64 4.14
CA MET A 335 7.33 -3.26 4.50
C MET A 335 7.53 -1.77 4.83
N PRO A 336 7.00 -0.80 4.06
CA PRO A 336 7.13 0.62 4.41
C PRO A 336 6.58 0.95 5.80
N TRP A 337 5.50 0.30 6.24
CA TRP A 337 4.91 0.51 7.55
C TRP A 337 5.74 -0.14 8.66
N THR A 338 6.13 -1.39 8.46
CA THR A 338 6.97 -2.13 9.42
C THR A 338 8.32 -1.45 9.61
N ILE A 339 9.01 -1.09 8.52
CA ILE A 339 10.31 -0.41 8.57
C ILE A 339 10.18 0.96 9.25
N ASN A 340 9.15 1.76 8.96
CA ASN A 340 8.96 3.05 9.64
C ASN A 340 8.72 2.92 11.16
N SER A 341 8.19 1.79 11.63
CA SER A 341 8.09 1.52 13.07
C SER A 341 9.43 1.10 13.71
N GLU A 342 10.37 0.62 12.89
CA GLU A 342 11.65 0.03 13.31
C GLU A 342 12.88 0.94 13.07
N ILE A 343 12.82 2.05 12.31
CA ILE A 343 14.02 2.83 11.94
C ILE A 343 14.26 4.11 12.76
N TYR A 344 13.32 4.49 13.63
CA TYR A 344 13.44 5.73 14.41
C TYR A 344 13.79 5.44 15.88
N PRO A 345 14.72 6.23 16.46
CA PRO A 345 14.95 6.19 17.90
C PRO A 345 13.68 6.63 18.64
N LEU A 346 13.59 6.23 19.91
CA LEU A 346 12.38 6.37 20.72
C LEU A 346 11.84 7.82 20.70
N TRP A 347 12.71 8.80 20.95
CA TRP A 347 12.38 10.23 21.01
C TRP A 347 11.85 10.81 19.69
N ALA A 348 12.25 10.25 18.54
CA ALA A 348 11.87 10.71 17.21
C ALA A 348 10.73 9.90 16.57
N ARG A 349 10.37 8.76 17.16
CA ARG A 349 9.56 7.72 16.50
C ARG A 349 8.17 8.18 16.10
N SER A 350 7.46 8.85 17.01
CA SER A 350 6.10 9.32 16.77
C SER A 350 6.07 10.36 15.65
N THR A 351 6.98 11.34 15.69
CA THR A 351 7.12 12.38 14.67
C THR A 351 7.57 11.82 13.33
N GLY A 352 8.57 10.94 13.30
CA GLY A 352 9.05 10.29 12.08
C GLY A 352 7.95 9.49 11.37
N ASN A 353 7.23 8.64 12.12
CA ASN A 353 6.09 7.90 11.60
C ASN A 353 4.97 8.82 11.09
N ALA A 354 4.68 9.92 11.80
CA ALA A 354 3.67 10.89 11.36
C ALA A 354 4.08 11.58 10.05
N CYS A 355 5.34 11.99 9.92
CA CYS A 355 5.86 12.59 8.68
C CYS A 355 5.79 11.61 7.51
N SER A 356 6.27 10.38 7.68
CA SER A 356 6.25 9.36 6.62
C SER A 356 4.83 8.97 6.23
N ALA A 357 3.90 8.84 7.19
CA ALA A 357 2.48 8.64 6.90
C ALA A 357 1.87 9.85 6.18
N GLY A 358 2.24 11.08 6.53
CA GLY A 358 1.82 12.29 5.82
C GLY A 358 2.23 12.25 4.34
N VAL A 359 3.48 11.87 4.07
CA VAL A 359 3.98 11.66 2.70
C VAL A 359 3.17 10.58 1.98
N ASN A 360 2.87 9.45 2.64
CA ASN A 360 2.03 8.39 2.07
C ASN A 360 0.68 8.93 1.58
N TRP A 361 -0.06 9.64 2.45
CA TRP A 361 -1.39 10.13 2.09
C TRP A 361 -1.36 11.27 1.06
N ILE A 362 -0.33 12.12 1.08
CA ILE A 362 -0.15 13.16 0.04
C ILE A 362 0.01 12.52 -1.34
N PHE A 363 0.92 11.56 -1.49
CA PHE A 363 1.15 10.90 -2.77
C PHE A 363 -0.03 10.02 -3.20
N ASN A 364 -0.73 9.40 -2.25
CA ASN A 364 -1.98 8.70 -2.52
C ASN A 364 -3.02 9.62 -3.19
N VAL A 365 -3.28 10.80 -2.61
CA VAL A 365 -4.24 11.76 -3.14
C VAL A 365 -3.81 12.26 -4.52
N VAL A 366 -2.53 12.63 -4.67
CA VAL A 366 -1.99 13.13 -5.94
C VAL A 366 -2.19 12.10 -7.05
N LEU A 367 -1.81 10.84 -6.85
CA LEU A 367 -1.96 9.82 -7.89
C LEU A 367 -3.40 9.40 -8.14
N SER A 368 -4.22 9.29 -7.09
CA SER A 368 -5.61 8.84 -7.25
C SER A 368 -6.46 9.86 -8.04
N LEU A 369 -6.22 11.16 -7.84
CA LEU A 369 -6.93 12.23 -8.56
C LEU A 369 -6.42 12.44 -9.99
N THR A 370 -5.13 12.20 -10.22
CA THR A 370 -4.50 12.45 -11.54
C THR A 370 -4.57 11.25 -12.48
N PHE A 371 -4.84 10.04 -11.98
CA PHE A 371 -4.80 8.80 -12.78
C PHE A 371 -5.62 8.87 -14.08
N LEU A 372 -6.93 9.15 -13.99
CA LEU A 372 -7.80 9.17 -15.17
C LEU A 372 -7.41 10.28 -16.15
N HIS A 373 -7.08 11.47 -15.66
CA HIS A 373 -6.63 12.59 -16.50
C HIS A 373 -5.31 12.27 -17.24
N ILE A 374 -4.33 11.65 -16.56
CA ILE A 374 -3.06 11.28 -17.19
C ILE A 374 -3.28 10.12 -18.18
N ALA A 375 -4.18 9.19 -17.87
CA ALA A 375 -4.53 8.09 -18.75
C ALA A 375 -5.15 8.60 -20.08
N GLU A 376 -5.98 9.63 -20.02
CA GLU A 376 -6.54 10.30 -21.20
C GLU A 376 -5.48 11.09 -22.00
N LEU A 377 -4.54 11.74 -21.32
CA LEU A 377 -3.50 12.56 -21.97
C LEU A 377 -2.38 11.75 -22.63
N ILE A 378 -1.91 10.68 -21.99
CA ILE A 378 -0.73 9.91 -22.44
C ILE A 378 -1.11 8.60 -23.10
N THR A 379 -2.28 8.02 -22.80
CA THR A 379 -2.77 6.64 -23.05
C THR A 379 -2.63 5.68 -21.85
N TYR A 380 -3.46 4.62 -21.86
CA TYR A 380 -3.47 3.57 -20.84
C TYR A 380 -2.12 2.84 -20.73
N GLN A 381 -1.48 2.48 -21.84
CA GLN A 381 -0.14 1.87 -21.80
C GLN A 381 0.92 2.84 -21.24
N GLY A 382 0.79 4.13 -21.55
CA GLY A 382 1.75 5.15 -21.13
C GLY A 382 1.81 5.33 -19.62
N ILE A 383 0.65 5.37 -18.95
CA ILE A 383 0.60 5.56 -17.49
C ILE A 383 1.21 4.39 -16.72
N PHE A 384 1.00 3.15 -17.16
CA PHE A 384 1.61 1.98 -16.51
C PHE A 384 3.14 1.91 -16.75
N PHE A 385 3.64 2.39 -17.89
CA PHE A 385 5.09 2.59 -18.09
C PHE A 385 5.67 3.66 -17.16
N VAL A 386 4.92 4.74 -16.88
CA VAL A 386 5.33 5.76 -15.90
C VAL A 386 5.42 5.15 -14.50
N TYR A 387 4.42 4.37 -14.08
CA TYR A 387 4.47 3.64 -12.80
C TYR A 387 5.63 2.64 -12.74
N MET A 388 5.94 1.95 -13.85
CA MET A 388 7.13 1.10 -13.95
C MET A 388 8.41 1.93 -13.73
N GLY A 389 8.53 3.09 -14.37
CA GLY A 389 9.65 4.00 -14.19
C GLY A 389 9.85 4.43 -12.74
N PHE A 390 8.77 4.84 -12.06
CA PHE A 390 8.83 5.16 -10.63
C PHE A 390 9.18 3.96 -9.76
N THR A 391 8.69 2.76 -10.12
CA THR A 391 9.02 1.53 -9.41
C THR A 391 10.51 1.19 -9.55
N VAL A 392 11.11 1.38 -10.72
CA VAL A 392 12.55 1.21 -10.95
C VAL A 392 13.36 2.24 -10.16
N LEU A 393 12.92 3.50 -10.11
CA LEU A 393 13.56 4.51 -9.26
C LEU A 393 13.46 4.15 -7.77
N GLY A 394 12.32 3.61 -7.33
CA GLY A 394 12.13 3.09 -5.98
C GLY A 394 13.03 1.89 -5.69
N LEU A 395 13.24 1.01 -6.67
CA LEU A 395 14.17 -0.12 -6.57
C LEU A 395 15.61 0.34 -6.38
N LEU A 396 16.05 1.32 -7.17
CA LEU A 396 17.39 1.91 -7.05
C LEU A 396 17.57 2.61 -5.68
N PHE A 397 16.55 3.34 -5.24
CA PHE A 397 16.52 3.97 -3.92
C PHE A 397 16.62 2.95 -2.79
N ALA A 398 15.79 1.91 -2.81
CA ALA A 398 15.83 0.84 -1.82
C ALA A 398 17.16 0.08 -1.86
N PHE A 399 17.72 -0.15 -3.05
CA PHE A 399 19.00 -0.85 -3.19
C PHE A 399 20.15 -0.10 -2.52
N GLY A 400 20.23 1.21 -2.76
CA GLY A 400 21.28 2.07 -2.23
C GLY A 400 21.07 2.45 -0.76
N CYS A 401 19.85 2.82 -0.36
CA CYS A 401 19.61 3.56 0.87
C CYS A 401 18.85 2.78 1.96
N LEU A 402 18.25 1.61 1.65
CA LEU A 402 17.55 0.78 2.65
C LEU A 402 18.52 -0.18 3.34
N PRO A 403 18.82 0.00 4.63
CA PRO A 403 19.55 -1.00 5.42
C PRO A 403 18.65 -2.19 5.81
N GLU A 404 19.27 -3.29 6.26
CA GLU A 404 18.52 -4.40 6.86
C GLU A 404 18.20 -4.07 8.32
N THR A 405 16.92 -4.22 8.71
CA THR A 405 16.44 -3.92 10.08
C THR A 405 16.14 -5.18 10.88
N GLN A 406 16.17 -6.36 10.25
CA GLN A 406 15.80 -7.62 10.88
C GLN A 406 16.67 -7.94 12.10
N GLY A 407 16.03 -8.15 13.26
CA GLY A 407 16.67 -8.67 14.47
C GLY A 407 17.55 -7.66 15.21
N LEU A 408 17.57 -6.40 14.79
CA LEU A 408 18.27 -5.33 15.51
C LEU A 408 17.42 -4.86 16.69
N GLN A 409 18.09 -4.61 17.82
CA GLN A 409 17.44 -3.94 18.95
C GLN A 409 17.25 -2.45 18.63
N LEU A 410 16.33 -1.79 19.33
CA LEU A 410 15.91 -0.43 18.99
C LEU A 410 17.00 0.63 19.28
N GLU A 411 17.97 0.27 20.11
CA GLU A 411 19.07 1.10 20.58
C GLU A 411 20.20 1.12 19.54
N ASP A 412 20.37 0.03 18.80
CA ASP A 412 21.40 -0.11 17.77
C ASP A 412 21.03 0.55 16.43
N ILE A 413 19.79 1.04 16.29
CA ILE A 413 19.32 1.66 15.05
C ILE A 413 20.05 2.97 14.76
N GLU A 414 20.40 3.75 15.78
CA GLU A 414 21.14 4.99 15.56
C GLU A 414 22.49 4.71 14.90
N ASN A 415 23.14 3.62 15.30
CA ASN A 415 24.41 3.17 14.72
C ASN A 415 24.28 2.83 13.22
N LEU A 416 23.12 2.33 12.79
CA LEU A 416 22.83 1.99 11.38
C LEU A 416 22.95 3.20 10.45
N PHE A 417 22.64 4.39 10.95
CA PHE A 417 22.63 5.63 10.18
C PHE A 417 23.80 6.56 10.48
N THR A 418 24.81 6.13 11.24
CA THR A 418 26.04 6.90 11.49
C THR A 418 26.96 6.94 10.27
N GLY A 419 27.03 5.84 9.51
CA GLY A 419 27.88 5.69 8.31
C GLY A 419 27.46 6.54 7.10
N PRO A 420 28.23 6.52 5.99
CA PRO A 420 27.90 7.28 4.78
C PRO A 420 26.52 6.87 4.22
N PHE A 421 25.72 7.85 3.83
CA PHE A 421 24.36 7.65 3.31
C PHE A 421 24.41 7.00 1.91
N CYS A 422 23.59 5.98 1.68
CA CYS A 422 23.48 5.23 0.44
C CYS A 422 24.80 4.60 -0.05
N SER A 423 25.33 3.62 0.70
CA SER A 423 26.48 2.85 0.26
C SER A 423 26.03 1.74 -0.70
N CYS A 424 26.14 1.97 -2.01
CA CYS A 424 25.82 0.96 -3.02
C CYS A 424 26.56 -0.36 -2.74
N GLY A 425 25.82 -1.39 -2.33
CA GLY A 425 26.30 -2.78 -2.36
C GLY A 425 27.43 -3.16 -1.39
N THR A 426 27.92 -2.26 -0.54
CA THR A 426 28.81 -2.66 0.55
C THR A 426 27.93 -3.26 1.64
N SER A 427 27.74 -4.58 1.56
CA SER A 427 27.36 -5.38 2.72
C SER A 427 28.26 -4.92 3.86
N SER A 428 27.67 -4.31 4.89
CA SER A 428 28.38 -3.87 6.08
C SER A 428 29.16 -5.06 6.60
N HIS A 429 30.47 -5.06 6.36
CA HIS A 429 31.41 -6.07 6.84
C HIS A 429 31.66 -5.92 8.36
N LEU A 430 30.63 -5.44 9.09
CA LEU A 430 30.59 -5.33 10.56
C LEU A 430 30.14 -6.63 11.22
N THR A 431 29.93 -7.71 10.47
CA THR A 431 29.60 -9.03 11.02
C THR A 431 30.79 -9.80 11.58
N ASN A 432 31.93 -9.17 11.90
CA ASN A 432 33.07 -9.89 12.48
C ASN A 432 34.01 -9.11 13.40
N GLN A 433 33.62 -7.92 13.88
CA GLN A 433 34.22 -7.44 15.13
C GLN A 433 33.37 -7.97 16.26
N ASN A 434 33.94 -8.94 16.99
CA ASN A 434 33.43 -9.44 18.26
C ASN A 434 32.93 -8.28 19.13
N ILE A 435 31.61 -8.05 19.12
CA ILE A 435 30.96 -7.34 20.21
C ILE A 435 31.03 -8.33 21.37
N GLN A 436 32.12 -8.24 22.15
CA GLN A 436 32.15 -8.85 23.46
C GLN A 436 31.02 -8.20 24.25
N TYR A 437 29.95 -8.95 24.49
CA TYR A 437 29.04 -8.68 25.58
C TYR A 437 29.86 -8.74 26.87
N ILE A 438 30.34 -7.59 27.34
CA ILE A 438 30.82 -7.47 28.71
C ILE A 438 29.56 -7.57 29.57
N ARG A 439 29.23 -8.81 29.95
CA ARG A 439 28.32 -9.08 31.04
C ARG A 439 29.01 -8.54 32.29
N VAL A 440 28.75 -7.28 32.62
CA VAL A 440 29.09 -6.74 33.93
C VAL A 440 28.26 -7.55 34.93
N LYS A 441 28.87 -8.60 35.49
CA LYS A 441 28.32 -9.26 36.68
C LYS A 441 28.24 -8.16 37.73
N GLY A 442 27.02 -7.81 38.13
CA GLY A 442 26.78 -6.94 39.27
C GLY A 442 27.62 -7.44 40.44
N ASN A 443 28.45 -6.54 40.96
CA ASN A 443 29.11 -6.75 42.24
C ASN A 443 28.01 -6.95 43.28
N ASN A 444 27.95 -8.15 43.86
CA ASN A 444 27.23 -8.38 45.11
C ASN A 444 27.98 -7.61 46.20
N TYR A 445 27.64 -6.34 46.40
CA TYR A 445 27.91 -5.67 47.68
C TYR A 445 26.86 -6.17 48.68
N LEU A 446 27.20 -7.25 49.38
CA LEU A 446 26.62 -7.55 50.68
C LEU A 446 27.30 -6.61 51.71
N PRO A 447 26.55 -5.81 52.48
CA PRO A 447 27.09 -5.21 53.69
C PRO A 447 27.12 -6.30 54.76
N SER A 448 28.32 -6.81 55.08
CA SER A 448 28.51 -7.59 56.30
C SER A 448 28.78 -6.63 57.45
N ASP A 449 27.79 -6.52 58.34
CA ASP A 449 27.94 -6.06 59.70
C ASP A 449 28.95 -6.93 60.47
N ASN A 450 29.60 -6.30 61.46
CA ASN A 450 30.52 -6.84 62.47
C ASN A 450 31.92 -7.28 62.00
N ASP A 451 32.93 -6.49 62.34
CA ASP A 451 33.73 -6.83 63.53
C ASP A 451 34.46 -5.60 64.10
N THR A 452 34.17 -5.39 65.38
CA THR A 452 34.94 -4.62 66.36
C THR A 452 36.33 -5.24 66.59
N SER A 453 37.22 -4.41 67.18
CA SER A 453 38.48 -4.73 67.88
C SER A 453 39.67 -5.21 67.02
N ASP A 454 40.67 -4.35 66.83
CA ASP A 454 41.77 -4.24 67.79
C ASP A 454 42.59 -2.94 67.59
N ILE A 455 42.79 -2.27 68.72
CA ILE A 455 43.79 -1.23 68.97
C ILE A 455 44.90 -1.91 69.79
N ASP A 456 46.15 -1.57 69.45
CA ASP A 456 47.45 -1.91 70.05
C ASP A 456 48.11 -3.25 69.68
#